data_AF-A0AAE3HBE0-F1
#
_entry.id   AF-A0AAE3HBE0-F1
#
_cell.length_a   1.000
_cell.length_b   1.000
_cell.length_c   1.000
_cell.angle_alpha   90.00
_cell.angle_beta   90.00
_cell.angle_gamma   90.00
#
_symmetry.space_group_name_H-M   'P 1'
#
loop_
_entity.id
_entity.type
_entity.pdbx_description
1 polymer ?
#
loop_
_entity_poly.entity_id
_entity_poly.type
_entity_poly.pdbx_seq_one_letter_code
_entity_poly.pdbx_strand_id
1 'polypeptide(L)'
;MAQILVIEDNPVNMELTVDLLTARGYTVAQAEDGFIALEMLKHEKFSLILLDIQLPRMDGLELLSIIRGDENTRDIPVIALTAHSMRGDHERFIEAGCNDYISKPIDIRSFWDKVQFYIERRAV
;
A
#
# COMPACT_ATOMS: atom_id res chain seq x y z
N MET A 1 -9.70 -6.74 13.96
CA MET A 1 -9.56 -5.40 13.35
C MET A 1 -8.56 -5.53 12.22
N ALA A 2 -8.84 -4.95 11.05
CA ALA A 2 -7.91 -4.99 9.92
C ALA A 2 -6.74 -4.05 10.17
N GLN A 3 -5.52 -4.57 10.10
CA GLN A 3 -4.28 -3.80 10.24
C GLN A 3 -3.75 -3.47 8.83
N ILE A 4 -3.55 -2.19 8.55
CA ILE A 4 -3.10 -1.69 7.25
C ILE A 4 -1.66 -1.18 7.40
N LEU A 5 -0.77 -1.61 6.52
CA LEU A 5 0.59 -1.07 6.44
C LEU A 5 0.62 0.05 5.39
N VAL A 6 1.06 1.24 5.80
CA VAL A 6 1.31 2.38 4.91
C VAL A 6 2.81 2.56 4.78
N ILE A 7 3.30 2.55 3.54
CA ILE A 7 4.72 2.68 3.20
C ILE A 7 4.89 3.96 2.38
N GLU A 8 5.45 5.00 2.99
CA GLU A 8 5.54 6.35 2.43
C GLU A 8 6.66 7.12 3.14
N ASP A 9 7.56 7.75 2.39
CA ASP A 9 8.68 8.50 2.97
C ASP A 9 8.34 9.97 3.25
N ASN A 10 7.35 10.53 2.54
CA ASN A 10 6.92 11.89 2.77
C ASN A 10 6.01 11.98 4.02
N PRO A 11 6.41 12.71 5.07
CA PRO A 11 5.66 12.75 6.32
C PRO A 11 4.25 13.36 6.16
N VAL A 12 4.06 14.29 5.22
CA VAL A 12 2.75 14.92 4.96
C VAL A 12 1.79 13.93 4.29
N ASN A 13 2.29 13.14 3.33
CA ASN A 13 1.48 12.10 2.68
C ASN A 13 1.17 10.95 3.65
N MET A 14 2.13 10.60 4.51
CA MET A 14 1.96 9.59 5.56
C MET A 14 0.85 10.02 6.51
N GLU A 15 0.94 11.24 7.08
CA GLU A 15 -0.06 11.80 7.99
C GLU A 15 -1.45 11.82 7.35
N LEU A 16 -1.58 12.34 6.13
CA LEU A 16 -2.84 12.35 5.39
C LEU A 16 -3.45 10.94 5.25
N THR A 17 -2.64 9.96 4.88
CA THR A 17 -3.11 8.59 4.65
C THR A 17 -3.52 7.92 5.97
N VAL A 18 -2.73 8.12 7.03
CA VAL A 18 -3.01 7.62 8.37
C VAL A 18 -4.30 8.25 8.92
N ASP A 19 -4.49 9.55 8.76
CA ASP A 19 -5.68 10.26 9.22
C ASP A 19 -6.94 9.75 8.52
N LEU A 20 -6.88 9.54 7.20
CA LEU A 20 -8.00 8.95 6.46
C LEU A 20 -8.37 7.59 7.04
N LEU A 21 -7.40 6.68 7.17
CA LEU A 21 -7.60 5.31 7.67
C LEU A 21 -8.11 5.26 9.10
N THR A 22 -7.48 6.00 10.01
CA THR A 22 -7.86 6.02 11.43
C THR A 22 -9.22 6.66 11.66
N ALA A 23 -9.62 7.65 10.85
CA ALA A 23 -10.96 8.24 10.90
C ALA A 23 -12.09 7.23 10.62
N ARG A 24 -11.80 6.08 9.98
CA ARG A 24 -12.73 4.95 9.80
C ARG A 24 -12.48 3.77 10.73
N GLY A 25 -11.64 3.95 11.74
CA GLY A 25 -11.40 2.94 12.78
C GLY A 25 -10.45 1.81 12.38
N TYR A 26 -9.68 1.97 11.31
CA TYR A 26 -8.62 1.02 10.95
C TYR A 26 -7.38 1.21 11.83
N THR A 27 -6.69 0.12 12.14
CA THR A 27 -5.36 0.17 12.76
C THR A 27 -4.32 0.34 11.67
N VAL A 28 -3.38 1.28 11.85
CA VAL A 28 -2.37 1.62 10.84
C VAL A 28 -0.97 1.41 11.39
N ALA A 29 -0.17 0.65 10.65
CA ALA A 29 1.27 0.56 10.79
C ALA A 29 1.93 1.47 9.74
N GLN A 30 3.03 2.14 10.11
CA GLN A 30 3.71 3.11 9.26
C GLN A 30 5.14 2.67 9.03
N ALA A 31 5.58 2.71 7.77
CA ALA A 31 6.97 2.49 7.38
C ALA A 31 7.43 3.64 6.48
N GLU A 32 8.53 4.31 6.84
CA GLU A 32 9.09 5.42 6.08
C GLU A 32 10.00 4.97 4.93
N ASP A 33 10.38 3.69 4.89
CA ASP A 33 11.11 3.10 3.78
C ASP A 33 10.81 1.59 3.62
N GLY A 34 11.30 1.01 2.51
CA GLY A 34 11.10 -0.40 2.21
C GLY A 34 11.77 -1.37 3.17
N PHE A 35 12.87 -0.99 3.82
CA PHE A 35 13.57 -1.87 4.77
C PHE A 35 12.79 -2.02 6.05
N ILE A 36 12.22 -0.92 6.56
CA ILE A 36 11.33 -0.94 7.72
C ILE A 36 10.09 -1.77 7.40
N ALA A 37 9.48 -1.56 6.23
CA ALA A 37 8.32 -2.33 5.80
C ALA A 37 8.62 -3.85 5.76
N LEU A 38 9.76 -4.25 5.20
CA LEU A 38 10.18 -5.65 5.16
C LEU A 38 10.41 -6.23 6.54
N GLU A 39 10.96 -5.47 7.48
CA GLU A 39 11.13 -5.95 8.85
C GLU A 39 9.78 -6.15 9.55
N MET A 40 8.85 -5.20 9.41
CA MET A 40 7.50 -5.33 9.97
C MET A 40 6.75 -6.53 9.38
N LEU A 41 6.88 -6.76 8.08
CA LEU A 41 6.24 -7.88 7.37
C LEU A 41 6.71 -9.27 7.85
N LYS A 42 7.86 -9.37 8.54
CA LYS A 42 8.33 -10.62 9.13
C LYS A 42 7.62 -10.95 10.45
N HIS A 43 7.20 -9.94 11.21
CA HIS A 43 6.72 -10.08 12.58
C HIS A 43 5.22 -9.84 12.72
N GLU A 44 4.61 -9.11 11.78
CA GLU A 44 3.22 -8.68 11.82
C GLU A 44 2.43 -9.16 10.61
N LYS A 45 1.10 -9.22 10.75
CA LYS A 45 0.19 -9.61 9.66
C LYS A 45 -0.67 -8.42 9.25
N PHE A 46 -0.62 -8.10 7.96
CA PHE A 46 -1.40 -7.00 7.40
C PHE A 46 -2.55 -7.51 6.53
N SER A 47 -3.66 -6.79 6.57
CA SER A 47 -4.83 -7.03 5.73
C SER A 47 -4.71 -6.34 4.38
N LEU A 48 -3.94 -5.26 4.31
CA LEU A 48 -3.74 -4.42 3.13
C LEU A 48 -2.40 -3.68 3.27
N ILE A 49 -1.71 -3.47 2.14
CA ILE A 49 -0.54 -2.61 2.03
C ILE A 49 -0.89 -1.45 1.09
N LEU A 50 -0.66 -0.22 1.56
CA LEU A 50 -0.61 0.98 0.72
C LEU A 50 0.86 1.34 0.51
N LEU A 51 1.30 1.33 -0.74
CA LEU A 51 2.71 1.42 -1.08
C LEU A 51 2.98 2.62 -1.99
N ASP A 52 3.72 3.61 -1.52
CA ASP A 52 4.31 4.58 -2.44
C ASP A 52 5.30 3.90 -3.37
N ILE A 53 5.18 4.19 -4.67
CA ILE A 53 6.12 3.69 -5.67
C ILE A 53 7.44 4.46 -5.60
N GLN A 54 7.39 5.74 -5.23
CA GLN A 54 8.56 6.61 -5.17
C GLN A 54 9.18 6.62 -3.78
N LEU A 55 9.82 5.52 -3.39
CA LEU A 55 10.54 5.43 -2.12
C LEU A 55 12.03 5.77 -2.27
N PRO A 56 12.67 6.31 -1.22
CA PRO A 56 14.11 6.51 -1.19
C PRO A 56 14.81 5.17 -0.97
N ARG A 57 16.02 5.04 -1.55
CA ARG A 57 16.94 3.88 -1.43
C ARG A 57 16.47 2.60 -2.12
N MET A 58 15.22 2.18 -1.91
CA MET A 58 14.60 1.01 -2.53
C MET A 58 13.37 1.48 -3.30
N ASP A 59 13.27 1.12 -4.58
CA ASP A 59 12.10 1.46 -5.41
C ASP A 59 10.87 0.64 -4.95
N GLY A 60 9.68 1.24 -4.97
CA GLY A 60 8.46 0.54 -4.55
C GLY A 60 8.17 -0.73 -5.37
N LEU A 61 8.56 -0.77 -6.65
CA LEU A 61 8.42 -1.99 -7.46
C LEU A 61 9.39 -3.09 -7.05
N GLU A 62 10.60 -2.73 -6.62
CA GLU A 62 11.56 -3.68 -6.06
C GLU A 62 11.00 -4.28 -4.76
N LEU A 63 10.47 -3.44 -3.87
CA LEU A 63 9.82 -3.88 -2.65
C LEU A 63 8.62 -4.80 -2.93
N LEU A 64 7.77 -4.44 -3.90
CA LEU A 64 6.64 -5.26 -4.33
C LEU A 64 7.09 -6.64 -4.81
N SER A 65 8.17 -6.72 -5.58
CA SER A 65 8.74 -7.99 -6.04
C SER A 65 9.13 -8.89 -4.87
N ILE A 66 9.75 -8.31 -3.82
CA ILE A 66 10.11 -9.05 -2.60
C ILE A 66 8.85 -9.53 -1.86
N ILE A 67 7.84 -8.67 -1.71
CA ILE A 67 6.55 -9.02 -1.09
C ILE A 67 5.87 -10.17 -1.86
N ARG A 68 5.90 -10.15 -3.19
CA ARG A 68 5.31 -11.22 -4.01
C ARG A 68 6.12 -12.51 -4.02
N GLY A 69 7.42 -12.43 -3.73
CA GLY A 69 8.31 -13.60 -3.64
C GLY A 69 8.15 -14.41 -2.36
N ASP A 70 7.61 -13.84 -1.28
CA ASP A 70 7.48 -14.50 0.03
C ASP A 70 6.09 -15.16 0.19
N GLU A 71 6.05 -16.41 0.65
CA GLU A 71 4.79 -17.13 0.90
C GLU A 71 3.87 -16.50 1.94
N ASN A 72 4.44 -15.78 2.90
CA ASN A 72 3.69 -15.17 3.99
C ASN A 72 3.06 -13.84 3.59
N THR A 73 3.58 -13.19 2.54
CA THR A 73 3.18 -11.83 2.16
C THR A 73 2.64 -11.72 0.73
N ARG A 74 2.88 -12.72 -0.14
CA ARG A 74 2.47 -12.68 -1.55
C ARG A 74 0.99 -12.46 -1.78
N ASP A 75 0.14 -12.92 -0.86
CA ASP A 75 -1.31 -12.83 -0.99
C ASP A 75 -1.89 -11.57 -0.35
N ILE A 76 -1.06 -10.74 0.31
CA ILE A 76 -1.53 -9.48 0.91
C ILE A 76 -1.88 -8.51 -0.22
N PRO A 77 -3.10 -7.96 -0.27
CA PRO A 77 -3.43 -6.94 -1.26
C PRO A 77 -2.48 -5.75 -1.15
N VAL A 78 -1.93 -5.32 -2.29
CA VAL A 78 -1.08 -4.13 -2.39
C VAL A 78 -1.76 -3.14 -3.34
N ILE A 79 -1.99 -1.94 -2.84
CA ILE A 79 -2.45 -0.79 -3.64
C ILE A 79 -1.29 0.18 -3.75
N ALA A 80 -0.86 0.47 -4.98
CA ALA A 80 0.17 1.46 -5.23
C ALA A 80 -0.37 2.89 -4.99
N LEU A 81 0.39 3.75 -4.34
CA LEU A 81 0.18 5.19 -4.32
C LEU A 81 1.16 5.79 -5.33
N THR A 82 0.67 6.53 -6.33
CA THR A 82 1.52 7.01 -7.44
C THR A 82 1.22 8.45 -7.82
N ALA A 83 2.25 9.28 -8.01
CA ALA A 83 2.10 10.60 -8.61
C ALA A 83 1.87 10.57 -10.13
N HIS A 84 2.18 9.43 -10.77
CA HIS A 84 2.03 9.24 -12.22
C HIS A 84 0.85 8.31 -12.50
N SER A 85 -0.16 8.85 -13.18
CA SER A 85 -1.38 8.14 -13.59
C SER A 85 -1.54 8.11 -15.11
N MET A 86 -0.43 8.16 -15.85
CA MET A 86 -0.50 8.06 -17.31
C MET A 86 -1.00 6.67 -17.70
N ARG A 87 -1.68 6.56 -18.84
CA ARG A 87 -2.38 5.32 -19.27
C ARG A 87 -1.48 4.06 -19.31
N GLY A 88 -0.15 4.20 -19.39
CA GLY A 88 0.78 3.07 -19.34
C GLY A 88 1.25 2.66 -17.94
N ASP A 89 1.09 3.52 -16.93
CA ASP A 89 1.52 3.22 -15.56
C ASP A 89 0.59 2.18 -14.90
N HIS A 90 -0.69 2.18 -15.28
CA HIS A 90 -1.65 1.19 -14.79
C HIS A 90 -1.24 -0.25 -15.14
N GLU A 91 -0.97 -0.51 -16.42
CA GLU A 91 -0.54 -1.83 -16.88
C GLU A 91 0.75 -2.25 -16.20
N ARG A 92 1.72 -1.33 -16.08
CA ARG A 92 2.99 -1.58 -15.40
C ARG A 92 2.82 -1.98 -13.93
N PHE A 93 1.95 -1.32 -13.17
CA PHE A 93 1.73 -1.67 -11.76
C PHE A 93 1.05 -3.01 -11.60
N ILE A 94 0.04 -3.31 -12.44
CA ILE A 94 -0.65 -4.59 -12.42
C ILE A 94 0.29 -5.73 -12.84
N GLU A 95 1.08 -5.54 -13.88
CA GLU A 95 2.10 -6.50 -14.32
C GLU A 95 3.17 -6.75 -13.26
N ALA A 96 3.53 -5.72 -12.49
CA ALA A 96 4.46 -5.85 -11.36
C ALA A 96 3.85 -6.59 -10.14
N GLY A 97 2.54 -6.84 -10.14
CA GLY A 97 1.85 -7.59 -9.09
C GLY A 97 1.10 -6.73 -8.08
N CYS A 98 0.85 -5.44 -8.36
CA CYS A 98 -0.11 -4.65 -7.59
C CYS A 98 -1.52 -5.17 -7.86
N ASN A 99 -2.38 -5.06 -6.85
CA ASN A 99 -3.79 -5.37 -7.02
C ASN A 99 -4.57 -4.18 -7.57
N ASP A 100 -4.16 -2.96 -7.22
CA ASP A 100 -4.74 -1.70 -7.70
C ASP A 100 -3.74 -0.54 -7.48
N TYR A 101 -4.16 0.67 -7.80
CA TYR A 101 -3.39 1.90 -7.61
C TYR A 101 -4.30 3.08 -7.24
N ILE A 102 -3.76 4.08 -6.56
CA ILE A 102 -4.41 5.35 -6.24
C ILE A 102 -3.47 6.46 -6.71
N SER A 103 -3.96 7.31 -7.60
CA SER A 103 -3.19 8.47 -8.05
C SER A 103 -3.15 9.55 -6.97
N LYS A 104 -1.99 10.17 -6.79
CA LYS A 104 -1.81 11.41 -6.03
C LYS A 104 -2.10 12.61 -6.97
N PRO A 105 -2.79 13.67 -6.51
CA PRO A 105 -3.38 13.84 -5.18
C PRO A 105 -4.55 12.87 -4.94
N ILE A 106 -4.67 12.37 -3.72
CA ILE A 106 -5.65 11.35 -3.35
C ILE A 106 -7.07 11.90 -3.47
N ASP A 107 -7.88 11.33 -4.35
CA ASP A 107 -9.34 11.52 -4.33
C ASP A 107 -9.94 10.64 -3.23
N ILE A 108 -10.58 11.28 -2.25
CA ILE A 108 -11.10 10.60 -1.05
C ILE A 108 -12.13 9.52 -1.42
N ARG A 109 -12.98 9.75 -2.42
CA ARG A 109 -14.01 8.76 -2.80
C ARG A 109 -13.35 7.51 -3.38
N SER A 110 -12.50 7.69 -4.39
CA SER A 110 -11.78 6.57 -5.01
C SER A 110 -10.86 5.85 -4.03
N PHE A 111 -10.27 6.54 -3.06
CA PHE A 111 -9.47 5.92 -2.00
C PHE A 111 -10.31 4.91 -1.22
N TRP A 112 -11.51 5.31 -0.80
CA TRP A 112 -12.38 4.45 0.00
C TRP A 112 -12.96 3.29 -0.77
N ASP A 113 -13.39 3.52 -2.01
CA ASP A 113 -13.89 2.46 -2.88
C ASP A 113 -12.89 1.31 -2.98
N LYS A 114 -11.59 1.63 -3.13
CA LYS A 114 -10.52 0.65 -3.25
C LYS A 114 -10.16 0.01 -1.91
N VAL A 115 -9.92 0.81 -0.87
CA VAL A 115 -9.54 0.29 0.46
C VAL A 115 -10.61 -0.67 1.00
N GLN A 116 -11.89 -0.30 0.91
CA GLN A 116 -12.99 -1.15 1.38
C GLN A 116 -13.09 -2.43 0.55
N PHE A 117 -13.01 -2.34 -0.78
CA PHE A 117 -13.08 -3.51 -1.65
C PHE A 117 -12.02 -4.57 -1.29
N TYR A 118 -10.77 -4.17 -1.05
CA TYR A 118 -9.70 -5.13 -0.75
C TYR A 118 -9.72 -5.65 0.69
N ILE A 119 -10.20 -4.86 1.65
CA ILE A 119 -10.35 -5.31 3.04
C ILE A 119 -11.52 -6.28 3.18
N GLU A 120 -12.68 -5.99 2.58
CA GLU A 120 -13.89 -6.81 2.72
C GLU A 120 -13.76 -8.17 2.02
N ARG A 121 -13.05 -8.25 0.89
CA ARG A 121 -12.82 -9.52 0.17
C ARG A 121 -11.95 -10.53 0.91
N ARG A 122 -11.19 -10.11 1.93
CA ARG A 122 -10.44 -11.01 2.81
C ARG A 122 -11.24 -11.50 4.02
N ALA A 123 -12.43 -10.95 4.25
CA ALA A 123 -13.31 -11.35 5.36
C ALA A 123 -14.25 -12.52 5.01
N VAL A 124 -14.13 -13.08 3.80
CA VAL A 124 -14.94 -14.19 3.25
C VAL A 124 -14.03 -15.35 2.90
#